data_AF-A0A932P8K1-F1
#
_entry.id   AF-A0A932P8K1-F1
#
_cell.length_a   1.000
_cell.length_b   1.000
_cell.length_c   1.000
_cell.angle_alpha   90.00
_cell.angle_beta   90.00
_cell.angle_gamma   90.00
#
_symmetry.space_group_name_H-M   'P 1'
#
loop_
_entity.id
_entity.type
_entity.pdbx_description
1 polymer ?
#
loop_
_entity_poly.entity_id
_entity_poly.type
_entity_poly.pdbx_seq_one_letter_code
_entity_poly.pdbx_strand_id
1 'polypeptide(L)'
;MLKAYGVEVERERVAEAVPLEARGCSLKHLRDAAARFGLRTAVVRAAPASLDRLVLPAIVHIDPGGDTGHFLLLLRLNRDPSGGVASVSVLDDCDEDVVEIEYNEFLRQWSGLCLIRGGVSLGPVLPVACSLLASVLVIVAWLAKGSRLRLLLASWSQALWAASVGSRKAAN
;
A
#
# COMPACT_ATOMS: atom_id res chain seq x y z
N MET A 1 -9.32 -16.17 0.51
CA MET A 1 -8.49 -14.95 0.37
C MET A 1 -7.15 -15.19 -0.34
N LEU A 2 -6.28 -16.10 0.15
CA LEU A 2 -4.95 -16.36 -0.45
C LEU A 2 -5.01 -16.68 -1.96
N LYS A 3 -5.84 -17.66 -2.35
CA LYS A 3 -6.10 -18.02 -3.76
C LYS A 3 -6.56 -16.82 -4.60
N ALA A 4 -7.46 -15.99 -4.07
CA ALA A 4 -7.94 -14.80 -4.78
C ALA A 4 -6.84 -13.76 -5.06
N TYR A 5 -5.72 -13.82 -4.34
CA TYR A 5 -4.52 -13.00 -4.59
C TYR A 5 -3.38 -13.78 -5.26
N GLY A 6 -3.67 -14.94 -5.85
CA GLY A 6 -2.71 -15.77 -6.59
C GLY A 6 -1.72 -16.53 -5.73
N VAL A 7 -2.00 -16.69 -4.42
CA VAL A 7 -1.17 -17.49 -3.52
C VAL A 7 -1.79 -18.89 -3.44
N GLU A 8 -1.22 -19.82 -4.20
CA GLU A 8 -1.63 -21.22 -4.22
C GLU A 8 -1.10 -21.96 -2.98
N VAL A 9 -2.00 -22.40 -2.11
CA VAL A 9 -1.69 -23.14 -0.89
C VAL A 9 -2.80 -24.17 -0.66
N GLU A 10 -2.40 -25.37 -0.24
CA GLU A 10 -3.30 -26.44 0.21
C GLU A 10 -4.04 -26.05 1.50
N ARG A 11 -5.28 -26.50 1.66
CA ARG A 11 -6.15 -26.12 2.79
C ARG A 11 -5.53 -26.54 4.12
N GLU A 12 -4.94 -27.73 4.15
CA GLU A 12 -4.30 -28.36 5.30
C GLU A 12 -3.15 -27.48 5.82
N ARG A 13 -2.31 -26.98 4.92
CA ARG A 13 -1.20 -26.08 5.29
C ARG A 13 -1.69 -24.76 5.86
N VAL A 14 -2.81 -24.23 5.36
CA VAL A 14 -3.43 -23.03 5.91
C VAL A 14 -3.98 -23.32 7.31
N ALA A 15 -4.65 -24.45 7.50
CA ALA A 15 -5.17 -24.86 8.80
C ALA A 15 -4.05 -25.05 9.84
N GLU A 16 -2.93 -25.68 9.46
CA GLU A 16 -1.74 -25.81 10.32
C GLU A 16 -1.09 -24.45 10.67
N ALA A 17 -1.23 -23.46 9.79
CA ALA A 17 -0.65 -22.14 10.00
C ALA A 17 -1.47 -21.26 10.95
N VAL A 18 -2.76 -21.54 11.11
CA VAL A 18 -3.71 -20.77 11.91
C VAL A 18 -3.88 -21.43 13.28
N PRO A 19 -3.41 -20.81 14.39
CA PRO A 19 -3.62 -21.37 15.71
C PRO A 19 -5.12 -21.35 16.07
N LEU A 20 -5.68 -22.55 16.27
CA LEU A 20 -7.02 -22.76 16.79
C LEU A 20 -6.95 -22.90 18.31
N GLU A 21 -7.54 -21.95 19.03
CA GLU A 21 -7.66 -22.00 20.49
C GLU A 21 -9.05 -22.50 20.89
N ALA A 22 -9.27 -22.79 22.17
CA ALA A 22 -10.57 -23.21 22.70
C ALA A 22 -11.70 -22.20 22.41
N ARG A 23 -11.37 -20.93 22.18
CA ARG A 23 -12.31 -19.85 21.81
C ARG A 23 -12.35 -19.55 20.31
N GLY A 24 -11.69 -20.36 19.49
CA GLY A 24 -11.57 -20.16 18.05
C GLY A 24 -10.29 -19.41 17.67
N CYS A 25 -10.37 -18.63 16.58
CA CYS A 25 -9.26 -17.91 15.98
C CYS A 25 -9.52 -16.40 16.02
N SER A 26 -8.47 -15.58 16.12
CA SER A 26 -8.60 -14.12 16.06
C SER A 26 -8.18 -13.58 14.69
N LEU A 27 -8.65 -12.39 14.29
CA LEU A 27 -8.16 -11.71 13.08
C LEU A 27 -6.64 -11.49 13.10
N LYS A 28 -6.03 -11.37 14.30
CA LYS A 28 -4.58 -11.29 14.46
C LYS A 28 -3.91 -12.59 14.02
N HIS A 29 -4.45 -13.74 14.44
CA HIS A 29 -3.93 -15.05 14.02
C HIS A 29 -4.06 -15.25 12.51
N LEU A 30 -5.19 -14.87 11.92
CA LEU A 30 -5.38 -14.92 10.46
C LEU A 30 -4.39 -14.02 9.71
N ARG A 31 -4.14 -12.81 10.22
CA ARG A 31 -3.13 -11.88 9.68
C ARG A 31 -1.72 -12.49 9.72
N ASP A 32 -1.35 -13.04 10.87
CA ASP A 32 -0.02 -13.60 11.09
C ASP A 32 0.17 -14.87 10.24
N ALA A 33 -0.86 -15.70 10.09
CA ALA A 33 -0.87 -16.84 9.16
C ALA A 33 -0.74 -16.38 7.70
N ALA A 34 -1.49 -15.37 7.26
CA ALA A 34 -1.38 -14.82 5.91
C ALA A 34 0.04 -14.33 5.60
N ALA A 35 0.71 -13.72 6.58
CA ALA A 35 2.09 -13.26 6.44
C ALA A 35 3.09 -14.41 6.22
N ARG A 36 2.85 -15.59 6.81
CA ARG A 36 3.66 -16.80 6.57
C ARG A 36 3.58 -17.29 5.12
N PHE A 37 2.51 -16.95 4.41
CA PHE A 37 2.33 -17.21 2.98
C PHE A 37 2.68 -16.02 2.08
N GLY A 38 3.37 -15.01 2.63
CA GLY A 38 3.80 -13.83 1.87
C GLY A 38 2.70 -12.81 1.56
N LEU A 39 1.47 -13.03 2.03
CA LEU A 39 0.38 -12.07 1.86
C LEU A 39 0.39 -11.06 3.02
N ARG A 40 0.72 -9.80 2.70
CA ARG A 40 0.60 -8.71 3.66
C ARG A 40 -0.88 -8.35 3.85
N THR A 41 -1.32 -8.35 5.09
CA THR A 41 -2.70 -8.02 5.48
C THR A 41 -2.71 -7.06 6.68
N ALA A 42 -3.78 -6.29 6.82
CA ALA A 42 -3.99 -5.38 7.94
C ALA A 42 -5.36 -5.61 8.56
N VAL A 43 -5.42 -5.62 9.90
CA VAL A 43 -6.68 -5.60 10.64
C VAL A 43 -7.10 -4.14 10.79
N VAL A 44 -8.29 -3.81 10.30
CA VAL A 44 -8.83 -2.46 10.33
C VAL A 44 -10.21 -2.47 10.96
N ARG A 45 -10.52 -1.40 11.70
CA ARG A 45 -11.90 -1.10 12.11
C ARG A 45 -12.46 -0.10 11.10
N ALA A 46 -13.51 -0.48 10.40
CA ALA A 46 -14.17 0.34 9.40
C ALA A 46 -15.57 0.74 9.88
N ALA A 47 -15.97 1.97 9.56
CA ALA A 47 -17.35 2.40 9.70
C ALA A 47 -18.18 1.89 8.51
N PRO A 48 -19.52 1.73 8.64
CA PRO A 48 -20.40 1.35 7.52
C PRO A 48 -20.19 2.18 6.26
N ALA A 49 -20.06 3.50 6.42
CA ALA A 49 -19.84 4.44 5.32
C ALA A 49 -18.48 4.30 4.61
N SER A 50 -17.55 3.51 5.16
CA SER A 50 -16.23 3.25 4.58
C SER A 50 -16.12 1.85 3.97
N LEU A 51 -17.16 1.02 4.05
CA LEU A 51 -17.14 -0.35 3.53
C LEU A 51 -16.90 -0.37 2.01
N ASP A 52 -17.42 0.64 1.31
CA ASP A 52 -17.26 0.86 -0.14
C ASP A 52 -15.82 1.14 -0.59
N ARG A 53 -14.95 1.55 0.35
CA ARG A 53 -13.53 1.86 0.11
C ARG A 53 -12.61 0.70 0.49
N LEU A 54 -13.15 -0.40 1.01
CA LEU A 54 -12.32 -1.55 1.37
C LEU A 54 -11.78 -2.24 0.13
N VAL A 55 -10.54 -2.72 0.24
CA VAL A 55 -9.93 -3.57 -0.78
C VAL A 55 -10.50 -4.98 -0.65
N LEU A 56 -11.19 -5.44 -1.70
CA LEU A 56 -11.81 -6.75 -1.76
C LEU A 56 -10.92 -7.77 -2.52
N PRO A 57 -10.99 -9.07 -2.17
CA PRO A 57 -11.78 -9.62 -1.07
C PRO A 57 -11.17 -9.32 0.30
N ALA A 58 -12.03 -9.28 1.33
CA ALA A 58 -11.68 -9.02 2.73
C ALA A 58 -12.33 -10.04 3.66
N ILE A 59 -11.67 -10.43 4.75
CA ILE A 59 -12.29 -11.25 5.79
C ILE A 59 -12.95 -10.32 6.80
N VAL A 60 -14.23 -10.48 7.06
CA VAL A 60 -15.01 -9.64 7.98
C VAL A 60 -15.42 -10.47 9.20
N HIS A 61 -15.45 -9.83 10.37
CA HIS A 61 -15.91 -10.47 11.60
C HIS A 61 -17.37 -10.13 11.88
N ILE A 62 -18.17 -11.16 12.08
CA ILE A 62 -19.59 -11.10 12.38
C ILE A 62 -19.80 -11.45 13.85
N ASP A 63 -20.57 -10.63 14.55
CA ASP A 63 -20.93 -10.78 15.95
C ASP A 63 -22.41 -10.40 16.14
N PRO A 64 -23.34 -11.38 16.04
CA PRO A 64 -24.77 -11.12 16.12
C PRO A 64 -25.28 -10.84 17.54
N GLY A 65 -24.41 -10.71 18.56
CA GLY A 65 -24.84 -10.40 19.92
C GLY A 65 -24.07 -11.09 21.05
N GLY A 66 -22.79 -11.39 20.88
CA GLY A 66 -21.92 -11.90 21.94
C GLY A 66 -21.62 -13.41 21.89
N ASP A 67 -22.07 -14.11 20.85
CA ASP A 67 -21.64 -15.48 20.57
C ASP A 67 -20.18 -15.52 20.07
N THR A 68 -19.60 -16.73 19.99
CA THR A 68 -18.30 -16.94 19.35
C THR A 68 -18.35 -16.39 17.92
N GLY A 69 -17.72 -15.22 17.71
CA GLY A 69 -17.81 -14.49 16.44
C GLY A 69 -17.42 -15.34 15.23
N HIS A 70 -18.09 -15.08 14.11
CA HIS A 70 -17.92 -15.81 12.85
C HIS A 70 -17.11 -14.98 11.85
N PHE A 71 -16.39 -15.65 10.95
CA PHE A 71 -15.63 -14.98 9.89
C PHE A 71 -16.24 -15.27 8.53
N LEU A 72 -16.57 -14.22 7.78
CA LEU A 72 -17.02 -14.32 6.41
C LEU A 72 -15.98 -13.72 5.46
N LEU A 73 -15.90 -14.26 4.24
CA LEU A 73 -15.11 -13.64 3.18
C LEU A 73 -16.02 -12.73 2.34
N LEU A 74 -15.90 -11.42 2.53
CA LEU A 74 -16.60 -10.42 1.73
C LEU A 74 -15.94 -10.34 0.34
N LEU A 75 -16.71 -10.68 -0.70
CA LEU A 75 -16.27 -10.72 -2.08
C LEU A 75 -16.65 -9.48 -2.87
N ARG A 76 -17.90 -9.01 -2.71
CA ARG A 76 -18.47 -7.93 -3.52
C ARG A 76 -19.51 -7.13 -2.74
N LEU A 77 -19.59 -5.84 -3.06
CA LEU A 77 -20.73 -4.98 -2.71
C LEU A 77 -21.58 -4.80 -3.97
N ASN A 78 -22.84 -5.24 -3.92
CA ASN A 78 -23.76 -5.16 -5.04
C ASN A 78 -24.53 -3.85 -4.96
N ARG A 79 -24.50 -3.10 -6.06
CA ARG A 79 -25.10 -1.77 -6.13
C ARG A 79 -26.42 -1.80 -6.87
N ASP A 80 -27.35 -0.97 -6.41
CA ASP A 80 -28.59 -0.69 -7.12
C ASP A 80 -28.38 0.39 -8.21
N PRO A 81 -29.38 0.66 -9.07
CA PRO A 81 -29.30 1.71 -10.09
C PRO A 81 -29.13 3.13 -9.53
N SER A 82 -29.42 3.38 -8.25
CA SER A 82 -29.21 4.66 -7.59
C SER A 82 -27.77 4.87 -7.11
N GLY A 83 -26.94 3.82 -7.16
CA GLY A 83 -25.55 3.81 -6.71
C GLY A 83 -25.36 3.40 -5.26
N GLY A 84 -26.46 3.15 -4.53
CA GLY A 84 -26.47 2.59 -3.17
C GLY A 84 -26.05 1.13 -3.15
N VAL A 85 -25.58 0.64 -2.00
CA VAL A 85 -25.27 -0.79 -1.81
C VAL A 85 -26.55 -1.49 -1.34
N ALA A 86 -27.11 -2.36 -2.16
CA ALA A 86 -28.32 -3.10 -1.85
C ALA A 86 -28.02 -4.38 -1.06
N SER A 87 -26.97 -5.10 -1.47
CA SER A 87 -26.59 -6.39 -0.89
C SER A 87 -25.07 -6.58 -0.93
N VAL A 88 -24.61 -7.61 -0.21
CA VAL A 88 -23.21 -8.03 -0.21
C VAL A 88 -23.13 -9.50 -0.58
N SER A 89 -22.14 -9.84 -1.41
CA SER A 89 -21.82 -11.24 -1.69
C SER A 89 -20.70 -11.68 -0.76
N VAL A 90 -20.98 -12.67 0.06
CA VAL A 90 -20.06 -13.26 1.02
C VAL A 90 -19.88 -14.75 0.70
N LEU A 91 -18.71 -15.28 1.06
CA LEU A 91 -18.46 -16.71 1.08
C LEU A 91 -18.30 -17.13 2.53
N ASP A 92 -19.13 -18.09 2.95
CA ASP A 92 -19.03 -18.77 4.23
C ASP A 92 -18.21 -20.07 4.07
N ASP A 93 -17.38 -20.41 5.06
CA ASP A 93 -16.56 -21.62 5.04
C ASP A 93 -17.39 -22.90 5.18
N CYS A 94 -18.63 -22.79 5.70
CA CYS A 94 -19.51 -23.95 5.89
C CYS A 94 -20.10 -24.49 4.58
N ASP A 95 -20.49 -23.61 3.66
CA ASP A 95 -21.31 -24.02 2.50
C ASP A 95 -20.55 -24.01 1.18
N GLU A 96 -19.32 -23.48 1.14
CA GLU A 96 -18.53 -23.21 -0.09
C GLU A 96 -19.27 -22.38 -1.17
N ASP A 97 -20.50 -21.97 -0.89
CA ASP A 97 -21.38 -21.21 -1.76
C ASP A 97 -21.28 -19.70 -1.49
N VAL A 98 -21.36 -18.94 -2.58
CA VAL A 98 -21.46 -17.48 -2.49
C VAL A 98 -22.89 -17.12 -2.15
N VAL A 99 -23.09 -16.61 -0.94
CA VAL A 99 -24.39 -16.16 -0.44
C VAL A 99 -24.51 -14.65 -0.60
N GLU A 100 -25.69 -14.20 -1.00
CA GLU A 100 -26.04 -12.78 -1.05
C GLU A 100 -26.86 -12.40 0.19
N ILE A 101 -26.39 -11.42 0.95
CA ILE A 101 -27.03 -10.94 2.18
C ILE A 101 -27.46 -9.48 1.97
N GLU A 102 -28.65 -9.11 2.44
CA GLU A 102 -29.11 -7.72 2.40
C GLU A 102 -28.11 -6.82 3.16
N TYR A 103 -27.79 -5.66 2.60
CA TYR A 103 -26.77 -4.78 3.18
C TYR A 103 -27.09 -4.39 4.63
N ASN A 104 -28.35 -4.09 4.94
CA ASN A 104 -28.75 -3.74 6.31
C ASN A 104 -28.66 -4.91 7.27
N GLU A 105 -28.99 -6.12 6.82
CA GLU A 105 -28.85 -7.34 7.61
C GLU A 105 -27.38 -7.60 7.93
N PHE A 106 -26.51 -7.52 6.92
CA PHE A 106 -25.08 -7.63 7.10
C PHE A 106 -24.54 -6.62 8.12
N LEU A 107 -24.93 -5.34 8.02
CA LEU A 107 -24.47 -4.29 8.92
C LEU A 107 -24.89 -4.50 10.39
N ARG A 108 -26.04 -5.15 10.64
CA ARG A 108 -26.50 -5.45 12.01
C ARG A 108 -25.62 -6.50 12.68
N GLN A 109 -25.06 -7.41 11.89
CA GLN A 109 -24.25 -8.51 12.41
C GLN A 109 -22.74 -8.18 12.34
N TRP A 110 -22.31 -7.28 11.46
CA TRP A 110 -20.89 -6.95 11.29
C TRP A 110 -20.33 -6.15 12.47
N SER A 111 -19.23 -6.62 13.06
CA SER A 111 -18.60 -5.98 14.23
C SER A 111 -17.80 -4.70 13.91
N GLY A 112 -17.70 -4.35 12.63
CA GLY A 112 -16.84 -3.27 12.13
C GLY A 112 -15.38 -3.69 11.92
N LEU A 113 -14.97 -4.91 12.30
CA LEU A 113 -13.60 -5.39 12.12
C LEU A 113 -13.44 -6.16 10.80
N CYS A 114 -12.35 -5.88 10.10
CA CYS A 114 -11.97 -6.53 8.84
C CYS A 114 -10.48 -6.85 8.81
N LEU A 115 -10.12 -7.93 8.14
CA LEU A 115 -8.79 -8.19 7.62
C LEU A 115 -8.78 -7.91 6.12
N ILE A 116 -8.11 -6.83 5.74
CA ILE A 116 -7.95 -6.43 4.34
C ILE A 116 -6.55 -6.76 3.84
N ARG A 117 -6.38 -6.88 2.53
CA ARG A 117 -5.04 -6.91 1.94
C ARG A 117 -4.34 -5.60 2.26
N GLY A 118 -3.17 -5.70 2.89
CA GLY A 118 -2.29 -4.57 3.09
C GLY A 118 -1.80 -4.14 1.72
N GLY A 119 -2.14 -2.92 1.31
CA GLY A 119 -1.44 -2.30 0.20
C GLY A 119 0.06 -2.32 0.47
N VAL A 120 0.87 -2.35 -0.58
CA VAL A 120 2.24 -1.84 -0.47
C VAL A 120 2.12 -0.36 -0.16
N SER A 121 2.00 -0.03 1.13
CA SER A 121 2.32 1.30 1.59
C SER A 121 3.79 1.49 1.22
N LEU A 122 4.03 2.19 0.12
CA LEU A 122 5.35 2.72 -0.24
C LEU A 122 5.86 3.70 0.84
N GLY A 123 5.08 3.90 1.91
CA GLY A 123 5.47 4.52 3.16
C GLY A 123 6.04 5.92 2.96
N PRO A 124 6.78 6.44 3.96
CA PRO A 124 7.62 7.61 3.78
C PRO A 124 8.82 7.33 2.85
N VAL A 125 9.02 6.10 2.38
CA VAL A 125 10.17 5.74 1.53
C VAL A 125 10.09 6.43 0.18
N LEU A 126 8.90 6.54 -0.42
CA LEU A 126 8.74 7.23 -1.71
C LEU A 126 9.08 8.74 -1.63
N PRO A 127 8.50 9.55 -0.72
CA PRO A 127 8.86 10.96 -0.62
C PRO A 127 10.33 11.16 -0.21
N VAL A 128 10.89 10.27 0.62
CA VAL A 128 12.32 10.32 0.98
C VAL A 128 13.20 9.99 -0.23
N ALA A 129 12.86 8.97 -1.02
CA ALA A 129 13.59 8.63 -2.24
C ALA A 129 13.51 9.78 -3.27
N CYS A 130 12.34 10.40 -3.43
CA CYS A 130 12.15 11.55 -4.30
C CYS A 130 12.96 12.77 -3.82
N SER A 131 13.01 13.05 -2.51
CA SER A 131 13.78 14.19 -1.98
C SER A 131 15.28 14.00 -2.09
N LEU A 132 15.78 12.77 -1.89
CA LEU A 132 17.17 12.42 -2.14
C LEU A 132 17.52 12.57 -3.62
N LEU A 133 16.69 12.06 -4.53
CA LEU A 133 16.91 12.20 -5.97
C LEU A 133 16.92 13.67 -6.41
N ALA A 134 15.97 14.47 -5.93
CA ALA A 134 15.92 15.90 -6.22
C ALA A 134 17.16 16.63 -5.70
N SER A 135 17.64 16.29 -4.49
CA SER A 135 18.84 16.87 -3.91
C SER A 135 20.08 16.56 -4.74
N VAL A 136 20.23 15.31 -5.21
CA VAL A 136 21.32 14.89 -6.10
C VAL A 136 21.27 15.67 -7.41
N LEU A 137 20.09 15.83 -8.02
CA LEU A 137 19.93 16.59 -9.26
C LEU A 137 20.32 18.07 -9.10
N VAL A 138 19.97 18.70 -7.98
CA VAL A 138 20.36 20.08 -7.66
C VAL A 138 21.89 20.19 -7.52
N ILE A 139 22.53 19.26 -6.82
CA ILE A 139 24.00 19.23 -6.66
C ILE A 139 24.69 19.06 -8.03
N VAL A 140 24.22 18.13 -8.86
CA VAL A 140 24.76 17.91 -10.21
C VAL A 140 24.61 19.14 -11.09
N ALA A 141 23.43 19.78 -11.07
CA ALA A 141 23.19 21.02 -11.81
C ALA A 141 24.07 22.18 -11.33
N TRP A 142 24.28 22.30 -10.01
CA TRP A 142 25.16 23.30 -9.42
C TRP A 142 26.62 23.09 -9.83
N LEU A 143 27.12 21.86 -9.76
CA LEU A 143 28.47 21.50 -10.20
C LEU A 143 28.67 21.74 -11.71
N ALA A 144 27.68 21.40 -12.54
CA ALA A 144 27.71 21.64 -13.98
C ALA A 144 27.67 23.14 -14.33
N LYS A 145 27.05 23.99 -13.50
CA LYS A 145 27.05 25.44 -13.69
C LYS A 145 28.36 26.07 -13.19
N GLY A 146 28.91 25.57 -12.08
CA GLY A 146 30.20 26.02 -11.53
C GLY A 146 31.38 25.69 -12.44
N SER A 147 31.37 24.56 -13.15
CA SER A 147 32.40 24.21 -14.14
C SER A 147 32.41 25.17 -15.34
N ARG A 148 31.24 25.66 -15.78
CA ARG A 148 31.15 26.71 -16.81
C ARG A 148 31.75 28.03 -16.35
N LEU A 149 31.61 28.38 -15.07
CA LEU A 149 32.23 29.58 -14.51
C LEU A 149 33.76 29.49 -14.46
N ARG A 150 34.31 28.30 -14.16
CA ARG A 150 35.76 28.07 -14.18
C ARG A 150 36.36 28.20 -15.58
N LEU A 151 35.66 27.72 -16.62
CA LEU A 151 36.11 27.87 -18.01
C LEU A 151 36.14 29.35 -18.46
N LEU A 152 35.15 30.15 -18.05
CA LEU A 152 35.14 31.58 -18.34
C LEU A 152 36.30 32.31 -17.65
N LEU A 153 36.53 32.08 -16.36
CA LEU A 153 37.64 32.73 -15.65
C LEU A 153 39.01 32.33 -16.20
N ALA A 154 39.17 31.08 -16.65
CA ALA A 154 40.40 30.63 -17.31
C ALA A 154 40.65 31.33 -18.67
N SER A 155 39.60 31.66 -19.43
CA SER A 155 39.75 32.42 -20.69
C SER A 155 40.16 33.87 -20.46
N TRP A 156 39.68 34.50 -19.38
CA TRP A 156 40.00 35.88 -19.05
C TRP A 156 41.45 36.04 -18.55
N SER A 157 41.98 35.07 -17.81
CA SER A 157 43.37 35.12 -17.36
C SER A 157 44.36 35.02 -18.53
N GLN A 158 44.06 34.22 -19.56
CA GLN A 158 44.88 34.15 -20.77
C GLN A 158 44.82 35.45 -21.60
N ALA A 159 43.63 36.06 -21.72
CA ALA A 159 43.47 37.33 -22.43
C ALA A 159 44.20 38.49 -21.75
N LEU A 160 44.13 38.58 -20.42
CA LEU A 160 44.84 39.61 -19.65
C LEU A 160 46.35 39.42 -19.70
N TRP A 161 46.84 38.17 -19.64
CA TRP A 161 48.27 37.89 -19.78
C TRP A 161 48.78 38.29 -21.18
N ALA A 162 48.07 37.92 -22.24
CA ALA A 162 48.41 38.30 -23.62
C ALA A 162 48.44 39.83 -23.82
N ALA A 163 47.46 40.57 -23.25
CA ALA A 163 47.43 42.03 -23.31
C ALA A 163 48.63 42.67 -22.59
N SER A 164 49.05 42.13 -21.44
CA SER A 164 50.20 42.65 -20.68
C SER A 164 51.56 42.43 -21.37
N VAL A 165 51.71 41.34 -22.13
CA VAL A 165 52.96 41.02 -22.85
C VAL A 165 53.09 41.86 -24.13
N GLY A 166 51.97 42.19 -24.79
CA GLY A 166 51.96 43.05 -25.99
C GLY A 166 52.38 44.49 -25.70
N SER A 167 51.96 45.05 -24.55
CA SER A 167 52.25 46.46 -24.20
C SER A 167 53.73 46.76 -23.95
N ARG A 168 54.58 45.76 -23.67
CA ARG A 168 56.03 45.98 -23.46
C ARG A 168 56.84 46.05 -24.76
N LYS A 169 56.29 45.60 -25.89
CA LYS A 169 57.01 45.61 -27.18
C LYS A 169 56.87 46.90 -27.98
N ALA A 170 55.97 47.81 -27.59
CA ALA A 170 55.74 49.08 -28.29
C ALA A 170 56.51 50.28 -27.68
N ALA A 171 57.33 50.05 -26.66
CA ALA A 171 58.05 51.09 -25.93
C ALA A 171 59.57 51.16 -26.22
N ASN A 172 60.04 50.43 -27.23
CA ASN A 172 61.41 50.53 -27.79
C ASN A 172 61.32 50.82 -29.28
#